data_AF-A0AAE3GQG5-F1
#
_entry.id   AF-A0AAE3GQG5-F1
#
_cell.length_a   1.000
_cell.length_b   1.000
_cell.length_c   1.000
_cell.angle_alpha   90.00
_cell.angle_beta   90.00
_cell.angle_gamma   90.00
#
_symmetry.space_group_name_H-M   'P 1'
#
loop_
_entity.id
_entity.type
_entity.pdbx_description
1 polymer ?
#
loop_
_entity_poly.entity_id
_entity_poly.type
_entity_poly.pdbx_seq_one_letter_code
_entity_poly.pdbx_strand_id
1 'polypeptide(L)'
;MLKSPEEIQPSTSWIVGVDFGTSFTNIYVNRNGIAEPLQLENLHLKVTEIPRDTRITVLFEYFIPENFIPADKPLPLSSVLTTRGKTSASQGKERPIFDGRIYIPSYGRFGTRPPWIETDLKWENFSLNQLFLKHLALHISAIAAKNRVAEIQWSLSFPSAFSRSDKNKYGRTWQNLTQELQASTGINHICPEIDDLDKFRTESLAIAQYFADYEGHDLVNTTCIDVGGGTSDISIWEENRLVHQCSVQLAGRDLFSQFLGLNLKFMSKILSEGKVSEFSGSKDGLFDLNLNIWLRSNGDYWLRNKRNLMEENPEFQGLIKLIAIGMAGLYYYIGILLKVLYEEGKYNRKEITPVYIGGNGSQLLNWLAEGGRFDRHSEVNLLLSRMLSKGSGFEDTEEVTRLTNNPKHEVACGLVLNESKLEGLTRKVKDLPIAGEAYEVNGIPISYSSRLDFEDEVEDFKVPQLVQLSKFLSDFNLALKELEIEGIQPMESYKVGKVLDRGSNQNDKLWRDTNRELTNVLLKIKGKSDNIRVEPPFILGLKALLRVLGKEWAEKWQK
;
A
#
# COMPACT_ATOMS: atom_id res chain seq x y z
N MET A 1 35.21 32.77 12.43
CA MET A 1 35.53 31.33 12.61
C MET A 1 34.27 30.64 13.11
N LEU A 2 33.94 29.46 12.58
CA LEU A 2 32.87 28.63 13.13
C LEU A 2 33.30 28.21 14.54
N LYS A 3 32.40 28.32 15.53
CA LYS A 3 32.68 27.83 16.89
C LYS A 3 32.93 26.33 16.81
N SER A 4 33.90 25.82 17.59
CA SER A 4 34.01 24.38 17.80
C SER A 4 32.67 23.84 18.29
N PRO A 5 32.20 22.70 17.76
CA PRO A 5 30.96 22.09 18.24
C PRO A 5 31.05 21.83 19.74
N GLU A 6 29.93 22.03 20.45
CA GLU A 6 29.83 21.63 21.85
C GLU A 6 29.94 20.09 21.93
N GLU A 7 30.71 19.60 22.90
CA GLU A 7 30.79 18.17 23.17
C GLU A 7 29.48 17.72 23.84
N ILE A 8 28.75 16.84 23.16
CA ILE A 8 27.44 16.35 23.62
C ILE A 8 27.64 15.00 24.28
N GLN A 9 27.20 14.85 25.53
CA GLN A 9 27.15 13.57 26.24
C GLN A 9 25.84 12.82 25.88
N PRO A 10 25.89 11.68 25.18
CA PRO A 10 24.71 10.89 24.86
C PRO A 10 24.12 10.23 26.12
N SER A 11 22.80 10.22 26.27
CA SER A 11 22.14 9.71 27.50
C SER A 11 20.77 9.06 27.30
N THR A 12 20.20 9.10 26.10
CA THR A 12 18.84 8.59 25.83
C THR A 12 18.83 7.50 24.78
N SER A 13 17.77 6.69 24.76
CA SER A 13 17.54 5.64 23.77
C SER A 13 16.23 5.89 23.02
N TRP A 14 16.21 5.64 21.72
CA TRP A 14 15.00 5.72 20.89
C TRP A 14 14.65 4.35 20.32
N ILE A 15 13.35 4.08 20.18
CA ILE A 15 12.86 3.02 19.29
C ILE A 15 12.35 3.70 18.03
N VAL A 16 12.85 3.31 16.87
CA VAL A 16 12.50 3.93 15.59
C VAL A 16 11.83 2.92 14.68
N GLY A 17 10.56 3.19 14.35
CA GLY A 17 9.75 2.39 13.45
C GLY A 17 9.81 2.97 12.04
N VAL A 18 10.23 2.16 11.08
CA VAL A 18 10.30 2.55 9.66
C VAL A 18 9.32 1.72 8.85
N ASP A 19 8.26 2.37 8.37
CA ASP A 19 7.37 1.85 7.34
C ASP A 19 7.89 2.33 5.99
N PHE A 20 8.81 1.57 5.42
CA PHE A 20 9.27 1.80 4.06
C PHE A 20 8.18 1.34 3.10
N GLY A 21 7.58 2.25 2.32
CA GLY A 21 6.45 1.96 1.41
C GLY A 21 6.77 2.22 -0.06
N THR A 22 5.91 1.75 -0.98
CA THR A 22 6.12 1.90 -2.44
C THR A 22 6.07 3.37 -2.87
N SER A 23 5.05 4.09 -2.43
CA SER A 23 4.84 5.51 -2.77
C SER A 23 5.37 6.45 -1.68
N PHE A 24 5.16 6.06 -0.43
CA PHE A 24 5.50 6.87 0.73
C PHE A 24 6.14 6.02 1.83
N THR A 25 7.13 6.59 2.51
CA THR A 25 7.83 6.03 3.67
C THR A 25 7.49 6.85 4.91
N ASN A 26 7.08 6.20 6.00
CA ASN A 26 6.78 6.87 7.26
C ASN A 26 7.72 6.44 8.39
N ILE A 27 7.89 7.32 9.37
CA ILE A 27 8.85 7.16 10.47
C ILE A 27 8.18 7.59 11.76
N TYR A 28 8.18 6.70 12.74
CA TYR A 28 7.78 6.99 14.10
C TYR A 28 8.93 6.73 15.04
N VAL A 29 8.90 7.42 16.16
CA VAL A 29 9.88 7.28 17.23
C VAL A 29 9.13 7.17 18.54
N ASN A 30 9.52 6.20 19.36
CA ASN A 30 9.10 6.13 20.75
C ASN A 30 10.20 6.69 21.64
N ARG A 31 9.87 7.79 22.34
CA ARG A 31 10.73 8.46 23.31
C ARG A 31 10.12 8.25 24.69
N ASN A 32 10.74 7.40 25.51
CA ASN A 32 10.32 7.14 26.89
C ASN A 32 8.83 6.75 27.03
N GLY A 33 8.33 5.89 26.14
CA GLY A 33 6.95 5.41 26.15
C GLY A 33 5.98 6.20 25.27
N ILE A 34 6.40 7.35 24.72
CA ILE A 34 5.55 8.20 23.88
C ILE A 34 5.90 7.97 22.42
N ALA A 35 4.96 7.41 21.66
CA ALA A 35 5.07 7.22 20.21
C ALA A 35 4.61 8.47 19.45
N GLU A 36 5.49 9.04 18.63
CA GLU A 36 5.20 10.23 17.82
C GLU A 36 5.87 10.14 16.42
N PRO A 37 5.31 10.80 15.39
CA PRO A 37 6.00 10.96 14.12
C PRO A 37 7.37 11.62 14.33
N LEU A 38 8.40 11.17 13.62
CA LEU A 38 9.70 11.83 13.70
C LEU A 38 9.61 13.27 13.19
N GLN A 39 9.94 14.23 14.05
CA GLN A 39 10.06 15.63 13.65
C GLN A 39 11.29 15.77 12.73
N LEU A 40 11.05 15.96 11.44
CA LEU A 40 12.13 16.18 10.46
C LEU A 40 12.65 17.60 10.57
N GLU A 41 13.97 17.73 10.63
CA GLU A 41 14.64 19.01 10.84
C GLU A 41 15.54 19.38 9.66
N ASN A 42 15.65 20.68 9.38
CA ASN A 42 16.66 21.17 8.46
C ASN A 42 18.04 21.10 9.14
N LEU A 43 18.90 20.22 8.62
CA LEU A 43 20.27 20.03 9.11
C LEU A 43 21.30 20.86 8.35
N HIS A 44 20.88 21.75 7.45
CA HIS A 44 21.79 22.56 6.66
C HIS A 44 22.44 23.68 7.48
N LEU A 45 23.76 23.77 7.38
CA LEU A 45 24.54 24.90 7.87
C LEU A 45 24.94 25.79 6.69
N LYS A 46 24.44 27.02 6.70
CA LYS A 46 24.78 28.02 5.67
C LYS A 46 26.16 28.61 5.95
N VAL A 47 27.13 28.27 5.10
CA VAL A 47 28.52 28.77 5.21
C VAL A 47 28.80 30.00 4.32
N THR A 48 27.99 30.23 3.29
CA THR A 48 28.10 31.38 2.36
C THR A 48 26.74 32.00 2.07
N GLU A 49 26.74 33.30 1.76
CA GLU A 49 25.55 34.00 1.27
C GLU A 49 25.32 33.74 -0.23
N ILE A 50 24.10 33.33 -0.58
CA ILE A 50 23.68 33.06 -1.95
C ILE A 50 22.20 33.43 -2.07
N PRO A 51 21.75 34.01 -3.21
CA PRO A 51 20.34 34.32 -3.41
C PRO A 51 19.44 33.10 -3.19
N ARG A 52 18.32 33.32 -2.50
CA ARG A 52 17.41 32.25 -2.04
C ARG A 52 16.93 31.37 -3.21
N ASP A 53 16.60 31.96 -4.34
CA ASP A 53 16.05 31.23 -5.49
C ASP A 53 17.08 30.31 -6.16
N THR A 54 18.32 30.78 -6.29
CA THR A 54 19.44 29.97 -6.76
C THR A 54 19.71 28.82 -5.78
N ARG A 55 19.77 29.14 -4.49
CA ARG A 55 20.04 28.16 -3.43
C ARG A 55 19.00 27.05 -3.38
N ILE A 56 17.73 27.41 -3.31
CA ILE A 56 16.64 26.42 -3.19
C ILE A 56 16.63 25.50 -4.42
N THR A 57 16.84 26.05 -5.61
CA THR A 57 16.82 25.25 -6.85
C THR A 57 17.97 24.25 -6.89
N VAL A 58 19.19 24.67 -6.57
CA VAL A 58 20.37 23.78 -6.58
C VAL A 58 20.31 22.79 -5.41
N LEU A 59 19.96 23.23 -4.19
CA LEU A 59 19.90 22.34 -3.04
C LEU A 59 18.85 21.24 -3.19
N PHE A 60 17.69 21.59 -3.76
CA PHE A 60 16.62 20.63 -3.98
C PHE A 60 17.02 19.50 -4.94
N GLU A 61 17.86 19.81 -5.92
CA GLU A 61 18.31 18.82 -6.90
C GLU A 61 19.56 18.06 -6.44
N TYR A 62 20.47 18.70 -5.70
CA TYR A 62 21.81 18.20 -5.39
C TYR A 62 22.06 17.85 -3.92
N PHE A 63 21.16 18.21 -3.00
CA PHE A 63 21.31 18.03 -1.56
C PHE A 63 20.01 17.57 -0.89
N ILE A 64 20.07 17.37 0.43
CA ILE A 64 18.88 17.20 1.26
C ILE A 64 18.06 18.50 1.16
N PRO A 65 16.73 18.47 1.05
CA PRO A 65 15.98 19.70 0.97
C PRO A 65 15.96 20.43 2.31
N GLU A 66 16.11 21.76 2.25
CA GLU A 66 16.00 22.64 3.43
C GLU A 66 14.60 22.64 4.05
N ASN A 67 13.59 22.35 3.23
CA ASN A 67 12.19 22.27 3.66
C ASN A 67 11.60 20.96 3.18
N PHE A 68 10.99 20.23 4.11
CA PHE A 68 10.14 19.12 3.78
C PHE A 68 8.73 19.62 3.42
N ILE A 69 8.02 18.88 2.56
CA ILE A 69 6.73 19.31 2.00
C ILE A 69 5.67 18.24 2.30
N PRO A 70 4.53 18.62 2.91
CA PRO A 70 4.20 19.92 3.52
C PRO A 70 5.11 20.29 4.72
N ALA A 71 5.27 21.58 5.01
CA ALA A 71 6.18 22.03 6.06
C ALA A 71 5.66 21.75 7.49
N ASP A 72 4.34 21.76 7.67
CA ASP A 72 3.63 21.48 8.91
C ASP A 72 3.48 19.98 9.19
N LYS A 73 3.32 19.16 8.14
CA LYS A 73 3.19 17.71 8.24
C LYS A 73 4.05 16.99 7.18
N PRO A 74 5.39 16.97 7.35
CA PRO A 74 6.31 16.51 6.32
C PRO A 74 6.30 15.00 6.12
N LEU A 75 5.95 14.24 7.15
CA LEU A 75 5.74 12.79 7.05
C LEU A 75 4.30 12.47 6.63
N PRO A 76 4.10 11.38 5.85
CA PRO A 76 5.12 10.47 5.33
C PRO A 76 5.93 11.09 4.15
N LEU A 77 7.18 10.66 3.94
CA LEU A 77 8.04 11.13 2.85
C LEU A 77 7.76 10.36 1.56
N SER A 78 7.86 11.01 0.40
CA SER A 78 7.83 10.28 -0.87
C SER A 78 9.03 9.31 -0.96
N SER A 79 8.77 8.07 -1.38
CA SER A 79 9.80 7.04 -1.58
C SER A 79 10.54 7.25 -2.91
N VAL A 80 11.24 8.39 -3.02
CA VAL A 80 11.88 8.86 -4.25
C VAL A 80 13.33 9.25 -3.97
N LEU A 81 14.19 8.93 -4.92
CA LEU A 81 15.61 9.23 -4.86
C LEU A 81 16.04 10.04 -6.07
N THR A 82 16.94 11.00 -5.86
CA THR A 82 17.67 11.66 -6.96
C THR A 82 19.10 11.15 -7.00
N THR A 83 19.54 10.76 -8.19
CA THR A 83 20.92 10.34 -8.50
C THR A 83 21.67 11.44 -9.27
N ARG A 84 21.16 12.67 -9.30
CA ARG A 84 21.80 13.75 -10.06
C ARG A 84 23.20 14.01 -9.52
N GLY A 85 24.20 14.10 -10.38
CA GLY A 85 25.57 14.28 -9.92
C GLY A 85 26.16 13.08 -9.16
N LYS A 86 25.55 11.89 -9.29
CA LYS A 86 26.18 10.66 -8.83
C LYS A 86 27.58 10.53 -9.42
N THR A 87 28.47 9.94 -8.64
CA THR A 87 29.84 9.66 -9.05
C THR A 87 29.92 8.36 -9.83
N SER A 88 31.04 8.14 -10.52
CA SER A 88 31.32 6.89 -11.25
C SER A 88 31.69 5.73 -10.32
N ALA A 89 31.11 5.68 -9.12
CA ALA A 89 31.35 4.62 -8.16
C ALA A 89 30.92 3.27 -8.76
N SER A 90 31.75 2.24 -8.56
CA SER A 90 31.39 0.88 -8.91
C SER A 90 30.20 0.41 -8.06
N GLN A 91 29.38 -0.49 -8.60
CA GLN A 91 28.27 -1.10 -7.87
C GLN A 91 28.73 -1.67 -6.52
N GLY A 92 28.00 -1.37 -5.46
CA GLY A 92 28.32 -1.73 -4.07
C GLY A 92 29.30 -0.79 -3.36
N LYS A 93 29.80 0.26 -4.04
CA LYS A 93 30.67 1.30 -3.46
C LYS A 93 30.04 2.69 -3.52
N GLU A 94 28.74 2.77 -3.79
CA GLU A 94 28.01 4.01 -3.81
C GLU A 94 28.00 4.65 -2.41
N ARG A 95 28.23 5.96 -2.38
CA ARG A 95 28.26 6.77 -1.17
C ARG A 95 26.89 7.39 -0.92
N PRO A 96 26.31 7.19 0.28
CA PRO A 96 25.09 7.89 0.68
C PRO A 96 25.23 9.41 0.49
N ILE A 97 24.12 10.10 0.19
CA ILE A 97 24.03 11.55 -0.08
C ILE A 97 24.60 11.95 -1.45
N PHE A 98 25.77 11.44 -1.82
CA PHE A 98 26.45 11.79 -3.08
C PHE A 98 25.87 11.03 -4.28
N ASP A 99 25.78 9.71 -4.18
CA ASP A 99 25.36 8.84 -5.28
C ASP A 99 23.84 8.60 -5.30
N GLY A 100 23.18 8.91 -4.19
CA GLY A 100 21.74 8.88 -4.05
C GLY A 100 21.27 9.59 -2.79
N ARG A 101 20.21 10.38 -2.90
CA ARG A 101 19.61 11.13 -1.79
C ARG A 101 18.09 11.19 -1.93
N ILE A 102 17.41 11.24 -0.79
CA ILE A 102 15.97 11.40 -0.71
C ILE A 102 15.61 12.68 -1.43
N TYR A 103 14.68 12.54 -2.36
CA TYR A 103 14.17 13.64 -3.14
C TYR A 103 12.76 13.95 -2.65
N ILE A 104 12.52 15.20 -2.23
CA ILE A 104 11.22 15.65 -1.73
C ILE A 104 10.52 16.36 -2.86
N PRO A 105 9.61 15.71 -3.59
CA PRO A 105 9.01 16.32 -4.76
C PRO A 105 8.15 17.53 -4.40
N SER A 106 8.11 18.52 -5.29
CA SER A 106 7.23 19.70 -5.18
C SER A 106 6.36 19.80 -6.42
N TYR A 107 5.05 19.90 -6.22
CA TYR A 107 4.05 19.95 -7.28
C TYR A 107 4.29 21.08 -8.31
N GLY A 108 4.84 22.21 -7.87
CA GLY A 108 5.15 23.35 -8.75
C GLY A 108 6.43 23.20 -9.59
N ARG A 109 7.28 22.18 -9.32
CA ARG A 109 8.62 22.04 -9.92
C ARG A 109 8.82 20.76 -10.72
N PHE A 110 7.80 19.92 -10.81
CA PHE A 110 7.85 18.68 -11.59
C PHE A 110 7.62 18.95 -13.08
N GLY A 111 8.72 19.14 -13.81
CA GLY A 111 8.72 19.09 -15.28
C GLY A 111 8.96 17.67 -15.82
N THR A 112 9.00 17.56 -17.14
CA THR A 112 9.30 16.33 -17.89
C THR A 112 10.53 15.59 -17.35
N ARG A 113 10.37 14.27 -17.19
CA ARG A 113 11.30 13.25 -16.67
C ARG A 113 12.79 13.62 -16.74
N PRO A 114 13.37 14.12 -15.64
CA PRO A 114 14.81 14.13 -15.52
C PRO A 114 15.31 12.69 -15.32
N PRO A 115 16.30 12.20 -16.10
CA PRO A 115 16.74 10.80 -16.07
C PRO A 115 17.40 10.34 -14.76
N TRP A 116 17.53 11.24 -13.79
CA TRP A 116 18.15 11.00 -12.49
C TRP A 116 17.13 10.91 -11.34
N ILE A 117 15.83 11.00 -11.60
CA ILE A 117 14.78 10.77 -10.58
C ILE A 117 14.37 9.30 -10.63
N GLU A 118 14.53 8.62 -9.51
CA GLU A 118 14.30 7.20 -9.36
C GLU A 118 13.09 6.95 -8.44
N THR A 119 12.14 6.14 -8.93
CA THR A 119 10.91 5.72 -8.23
C THR A 119 10.89 4.20 -8.09
N ASP A 120 9.82 3.64 -7.51
CA ASP A 120 9.64 2.19 -7.33
C ASP A 120 10.85 1.53 -6.64
N LEU A 121 11.35 2.19 -5.59
CA LEU A 121 12.53 1.77 -4.83
C LEU A 121 12.32 0.44 -4.07
N LYS A 122 11.08 -0.07 -4.02
CA LYS A 122 10.75 -1.34 -3.37
C LYS A 122 11.12 -2.53 -4.26
N TRP A 123 12.00 -3.35 -3.70
CA TRP A 123 12.31 -4.76 -4.00
C TRP A 123 13.00 -5.11 -5.33
N GLU A 124 12.76 -4.40 -6.42
CA GLU A 124 13.39 -4.75 -7.70
C GLU A 124 14.76 -4.10 -7.88
N ASN A 125 14.94 -2.88 -7.36
CA ASN A 125 16.20 -2.13 -7.49
C ASN A 125 16.95 -2.03 -6.16
N PHE A 126 17.71 -3.09 -5.86
CA PHE A 126 18.37 -3.25 -4.57
C PHE A 126 19.43 -2.17 -4.26
N SER A 127 20.19 -1.69 -5.26
CA SER A 127 21.20 -0.65 -5.03
C SER A 127 20.55 0.69 -4.68
N LEU A 128 19.50 1.08 -5.40
CA LEU A 128 18.75 2.31 -5.10
C LEU A 128 18.00 2.22 -3.78
N ASN A 129 17.45 1.04 -3.46
CA ASN A 129 16.84 0.74 -2.17
C ASN A 129 17.82 1.01 -1.02
N GLN A 130 19.04 0.47 -1.12
CA GLN A 130 20.09 0.67 -0.13
C GLN A 130 20.48 2.15 0.01
N LEU A 131 20.63 2.87 -1.10
CA LEU A 131 20.96 4.31 -1.05
C LEU A 131 19.88 5.13 -0.35
N PHE A 132 18.60 4.84 -0.64
CA PHE A 132 17.48 5.52 0.01
C PHE A 132 17.44 5.23 1.51
N LEU A 133 17.51 3.95 1.90
CA LEU A 133 17.47 3.55 3.32
C LEU A 133 18.68 4.07 4.10
N LYS A 134 19.89 3.99 3.52
CA LYS A 134 21.11 4.53 4.16
C LYS A 134 20.99 6.03 4.36
N HIS A 135 20.50 6.77 3.35
CA HIS A 135 20.30 8.20 3.50
C HIS A 135 19.23 8.55 4.55
N LEU A 136 18.11 7.82 4.57
CA LEU A 136 17.05 7.98 5.56
C LEU A 136 17.60 7.76 6.97
N ALA A 137 18.29 6.64 7.19
CA ALA A 137 18.80 6.27 8.49
C ALA A 137 19.93 7.20 8.95
N LEU A 138 20.79 7.70 8.05
CA LEU A 138 21.75 8.77 8.36
C LEU A 138 21.05 10.05 8.83
N HIS A 139 19.97 10.46 8.15
CA HIS A 139 19.21 11.65 8.52
C HIS A 139 18.57 11.49 9.90
N ILE A 140 17.96 10.33 10.18
CA ILE A 140 17.43 9.98 11.51
C ILE A 140 18.54 10.01 12.57
N SER A 141 19.70 9.43 12.26
CA SER A 141 20.86 9.38 13.18
C SER A 141 21.38 10.78 13.51
N ALA A 142 21.42 11.68 12.53
CA ALA A 142 21.83 13.06 12.75
C ALA A 142 20.85 13.84 13.64
N ILE A 143 19.54 13.63 13.47
CA ILE A 143 18.51 14.18 14.38
C ILE A 143 18.67 13.58 15.78
N ALA A 144 18.91 12.26 15.88
CA ALA A 144 19.12 11.57 17.15
C ALA A 144 20.38 12.09 17.89
N ALA A 145 21.49 12.29 17.18
CA ALA A 145 22.72 12.86 17.74
C ALA A 145 22.48 14.27 18.31
N LYS A 146 21.75 15.13 17.58
CA LYS A 146 21.34 16.46 18.06
C LYS A 146 20.52 16.38 19.34
N ASN A 147 19.73 15.31 19.51
CA ASN A 147 18.90 15.03 20.68
C ASN A 147 19.61 14.19 21.76
N ARG A 148 20.96 14.05 21.69
CA ARG A 148 21.77 13.34 22.69
C ARG A 148 21.39 11.86 22.86
N VAL A 149 20.95 11.23 21.79
CA VAL A 149 20.62 9.81 21.76
C VAL A 149 21.90 8.99 21.69
N ALA A 150 22.06 8.07 22.63
CA ALA A 150 23.16 7.10 22.68
C ALA A 150 22.83 5.84 21.86
N GLU A 151 21.55 5.48 21.76
CA GLU A 151 21.11 4.22 21.20
C GLU A 151 19.82 4.35 20.38
N ILE A 152 19.79 3.67 19.22
CA ILE A 152 18.60 3.52 18.39
C ILE A 152 18.31 2.03 18.22
N GLN A 153 17.18 1.57 18.76
CA GLN A 153 16.56 0.30 18.44
C GLN A 153 15.70 0.45 17.19
N TRP A 154 16.03 -0.24 16.11
CA TRP A 154 15.23 -0.22 14.89
C TRP A 154 14.06 -1.19 14.99
N SER A 155 12.93 -0.81 14.40
CA SER A 155 11.75 -1.65 14.23
C SER A 155 11.26 -1.52 12.79
N LEU A 156 11.07 -2.66 12.12
CA LEU A 156 10.93 -2.74 10.68
C LEU A 156 9.70 -3.57 10.32
N SER A 157 8.93 -3.10 9.34
CA SER A 157 7.83 -3.85 8.76
C SER A 157 8.17 -4.43 7.38
N PHE A 158 7.47 -5.50 7.00
CA PHE A 158 7.50 -6.03 5.65
C PHE A 158 6.13 -6.65 5.26
N PRO A 159 5.75 -6.71 3.97
CA PRO A 159 4.53 -7.39 3.54
C PRO A 159 4.55 -8.88 3.88
N SER A 160 3.44 -9.46 4.34
CA SER A 160 3.41 -10.89 4.69
C SER A 160 3.56 -11.82 3.47
N ALA A 161 3.36 -11.31 2.26
CA ALA A 161 3.61 -11.99 0.98
C ALA A 161 5.10 -12.07 0.60
N PHE A 162 6.01 -11.55 1.43
CA PHE A 162 7.44 -11.71 1.21
C PHE A 162 7.84 -13.16 1.02
N SER A 163 8.61 -13.41 -0.05
CA SER A 163 9.32 -14.68 -0.20
C SER A 163 10.38 -14.79 0.90
N ARG A 164 10.85 -16.01 1.17
CA ARG A 164 11.95 -16.23 2.11
C ARG A 164 13.22 -15.47 1.67
N SER A 165 13.46 -15.43 0.36
CA SER A 165 14.55 -14.69 -0.27
C SER A 165 14.43 -13.19 0.00
N ASP A 166 13.24 -12.61 -0.17
CA ASP A 166 12.98 -11.18 0.07
C ASP A 166 13.20 -10.81 1.54
N LYS A 167 12.64 -11.59 2.47
CA LYS A 167 12.80 -11.38 3.93
C LYS A 167 14.27 -11.39 4.34
N ASN A 168 15.04 -12.38 3.87
CA ASN A 168 16.46 -12.50 4.18
C ASN A 168 17.29 -11.36 3.59
N LYS A 169 17.01 -10.96 2.34
CA LYS A 169 17.70 -9.83 1.69
C LYS A 169 17.41 -8.52 2.44
N TYR A 170 16.16 -8.30 2.83
CA TYR A 170 15.77 -7.09 3.55
C TYR A 170 16.42 -7.00 4.94
N GLY A 171 16.40 -8.09 5.72
CA GLY A 171 17.09 -8.16 7.01
C GLY A 171 18.60 -7.90 6.88
N ARG A 172 19.27 -8.56 5.92
CA ARG A 172 20.71 -8.32 5.65
C ARG A 172 21.02 -6.89 5.25
N THR A 173 20.14 -6.24 4.47
CA THR A 173 20.30 -4.82 4.11
C THR A 173 20.33 -3.95 5.36
N TRP A 174 19.38 -4.13 6.28
CA TRP A 174 19.33 -3.36 7.52
C TRP A 174 20.48 -3.69 8.47
N GLN A 175 20.87 -4.96 8.56
CA GLN A 175 22.03 -5.36 9.37
C GLN A 175 23.31 -4.68 8.88
N ASN A 176 23.59 -4.71 7.57
CA ASN A 176 24.76 -4.04 7.00
C ASN A 176 24.70 -2.52 7.20
N LEU A 177 23.52 -1.93 6.96
CA LEU A 177 23.30 -0.50 7.11
C LEU A 177 23.54 -0.02 8.55
N THR A 178 23.02 -0.73 9.54
CA THR A 178 23.15 -0.36 10.97
C THR A 178 24.58 -0.51 11.47
N GLN A 179 25.30 -1.54 11.02
CA GLN A 179 26.73 -1.70 11.30
C GLN A 179 27.57 -0.55 10.73
N GLU A 180 27.32 -0.16 9.47
CA GLU A 180 27.99 0.99 8.85
C GLU A 180 27.68 2.30 9.57
N LEU A 181 26.42 2.51 9.98
CA LEU A 181 26.02 3.69 10.76
C LEU A 181 26.74 3.72 12.10
N GLN A 182 26.72 2.63 12.86
CA GLN A 182 27.37 2.58 14.18
C GLN A 182 28.87 2.90 14.11
N ALA A 183 29.55 2.40 13.08
CA ALA A 183 30.96 2.70 12.86
C ALA A 183 31.24 4.18 12.51
N SER A 184 30.26 4.91 11.99
CA SER A 184 30.43 6.27 11.45
C SER A 184 29.76 7.39 12.28
N THR A 185 28.74 7.07 13.09
CA THR A 185 27.95 8.06 13.85
C THR A 185 28.32 8.09 15.34
N GLY A 186 28.87 7.02 15.88
CA GLY A 186 29.08 6.86 17.34
C GLY A 186 27.81 6.57 18.15
N ILE A 187 26.66 6.41 17.49
CA ILE A 187 25.41 5.95 18.11
C ILE A 187 25.38 4.41 18.06
N ASN A 188 24.93 3.77 19.13
CA ASN A 188 24.66 2.32 19.12
C ASN A 188 23.40 2.04 18.28
N HIS A 189 23.52 1.31 17.18
CA HIS A 189 22.39 1.00 16.31
C HIS A 189 22.03 -0.48 16.42
N ILE A 190 20.91 -0.78 17.08
CA ILE A 190 20.44 -2.15 17.28
C ILE A 190 19.49 -2.52 16.13
N CYS A 191 19.96 -3.36 15.22
CA CYS A 191 19.13 -3.97 14.19
C CYS A 191 18.38 -5.17 14.78
N PRO A 192 17.07 -5.32 14.54
CA PRO A 192 16.38 -6.54 14.92
C PRO A 192 16.84 -7.71 14.06
N GLU A 193 16.93 -8.89 14.66
CA GLU A 193 17.11 -10.14 13.93
C GLU A 193 15.83 -10.48 13.14
N ILE A 194 15.96 -11.25 12.06
CA ILE A 194 14.82 -11.56 11.17
C ILE A 194 13.72 -12.42 11.84
N ASP A 195 14.03 -13.03 12.99
CA ASP A 195 13.14 -13.82 13.82
C ASP A 195 12.76 -13.14 15.14
N ASP A 196 13.24 -11.91 15.38
CA ASP A 196 12.70 -11.00 16.40
C ASP A 196 11.35 -10.45 15.88
N LEU A 197 10.28 -11.17 16.15
CA LEU A 197 8.94 -10.84 15.66
C LEU A 197 8.29 -9.66 16.39
N ASP A 198 8.91 -9.12 17.44
CA ASP A 198 8.44 -7.90 18.10
C ASP A 198 8.93 -6.66 17.36
N LYS A 199 10.14 -6.72 16.79
CA LYS A 199 10.81 -5.60 16.12
C LYS A 199 10.98 -5.78 14.61
N PHE A 200 10.82 -6.99 14.09
CA PHE A 200 10.86 -7.33 12.66
C PHE A 200 9.63 -8.15 12.26
N ARG A 201 8.56 -7.48 11.84
CA ARG A 201 7.25 -8.11 11.68
C ARG A 201 6.47 -7.62 10.46
N THR A 202 5.30 -8.20 10.24
CA THR A 202 4.51 -7.87 9.05
C THR A 202 3.77 -6.54 9.18
N GLU A 203 3.54 -5.87 8.05
CA GLU A 203 2.74 -4.64 7.96
C GLU A 203 1.32 -4.87 8.54
N SER A 204 0.72 -6.03 8.27
CA SER A 204 -0.61 -6.46 8.77
C SER A 204 -0.71 -6.59 10.30
N LEU A 205 0.37 -6.91 11.00
CA LEU A 205 0.40 -6.98 12.47
C LEU A 205 0.68 -5.61 13.09
N ALA A 206 1.55 -4.81 12.46
CA ALA A 206 1.84 -3.47 12.92
C ALA A 206 0.60 -2.55 12.87
N ILE A 207 -0.19 -2.62 11.79
CA ILE A 207 -1.46 -1.86 11.71
C ILE A 207 -2.49 -2.33 12.75
N ALA A 208 -2.59 -3.63 13.01
CA ALA A 208 -3.49 -4.16 14.03
C ALA A 208 -3.10 -3.63 15.42
N GLN A 209 -1.80 -3.62 15.74
CA GLN A 209 -1.31 -3.05 17.00
C GLN A 209 -1.61 -1.55 17.10
N TYR A 210 -1.50 -0.79 16.01
CA TYR A 210 -1.91 0.62 16.00
C TYR A 210 -3.39 0.79 16.37
N PHE A 211 -4.30 0.05 15.74
CA PHE A 211 -5.72 0.16 16.07
C PHE A 211 -6.00 -0.27 17.51
N ALA A 212 -5.36 -1.34 17.97
CA ALA A 212 -5.58 -1.90 19.29
C ALA A 212 -5.06 -1.01 20.42
N ASP A 213 -3.81 -0.54 20.29
CA ASP A 213 -3.04 0.02 21.41
C ASP A 213 -2.83 1.54 21.27
N TYR A 214 -2.92 2.12 20.07
CA TYR A 214 -2.85 3.57 19.87
C TYR A 214 -4.23 4.22 19.72
N GLU A 215 -5.12 3.65 18.89
CA GLU A 215 -6.51 4.13 18.78
C GLU A 215 -7.44 3.54 19.86
N GLY A 216 -6.97 2.54 20.63
CA GLY A 216 -7.68 1.98 21.77
C GLY A 216 -8.88 1.11 21.41
N HIS A 217 -8.93 0.56 20.19
CA HIS A 217 -10.00 -0.33 19.76
C HIS A 217 -9.81 -1.76 20.27
N ASP A 218 -10.89 -2.48 20.53
CA ASP A 218 -10.83 -3.93 20.79
C ASP A 218 -10.93 -4.69 19.46
N LEU A 219 -10.04 -5.67 19.25
CA LEU A 219 -10.03 -6.52 18.05
C LEU A 219 -10.83 -7.80 18.31
N VAL A 220 -12.12 -7.61 18.58
CA VAL A 220 -13.08 -8.70 18.82
C VAL A 220 -13.76 -9.02 17.50
N ASN A 221 -13.38 -10.15 16.88
CA ASN A 221 -13.89 -10.60 15.57
C ASN A 221 -13.69 -9.54 14.49
N THR A 222 -12.50 -8.99 14.39
CA THR A 222 -12.20 -7.82 13.57
C THR A 222 -11.25 -8.19 12.44
N THR A 223 -11.45 -7.58 11.28
CA THR A 223 -10.45 -7.59 10.20
C THR A 223 -9.74 -6.24 10.14
N CYS A 224 -8.42 -6.25 10.17
CA CYS A 224 -7.59 -5.06 9.91
C CYS A 224 -7.02 -5.12 8.49
N ILE A 225 -7.01 -4.00 7.78
CA ILE A 225 -6.49 -3.88 6.42
C ILE A 225 -5.61 -2.63 6.30
N ASP A 226 -4.35 -2.79 5.90
CA ASP A 226 -3.50 -1.69 5.44
C ASP A 226 -3.52 -1.66 3.90
N VAL A 227 -4.20 -0.68 3.30
CA VAL A 227 -4.22 -0.52 1.85
C VAL A 227 -3.12 0.46 1.45
N GLY A 228 -2.03 -0.08 0.91
CA GLY A 228 -0.88 0.68 0.45
C GLY A 228 -0.99 1.20 -0.99
N GLY A 229 0.18 1.46 -1.60
CA GLY A 229 0.27 1.81 -3.02
C GLY A 229 0.26 0.58 -3.95
N GLY A 230 0.86 -0.54 -3.50
CA GLY A 230 1.01 -1.76 -4.31
C GLY A 230 0.53 -3.06 -3.66
N THR A 231 0.27 -3.08 -2.35
CA THR A 231 -0.29 -4.24 -1.63
C THR A 231 -1.38 -3.80 -0.65
N SER A 232 -2.27 -4.74 -0.31
CA SER A 232 -3.14 -4.66 0.86
C SER A 232 -2.77 -5.76 1.85
N ASP A 233 -2.41 -5.37 3.07
CA ASP A 233 -1.98 -6.25 4.14
C ASP A 233 -3.14 -6.47 5.12
N ILE A 234 -3.56 -7.73 5.28
CA ILE A 234 -4.80 -8.13 5.96
C ILE A 234 -4.45 -8.96 7.19
N SER A 235 -5.14 -8.71 8.31
CA SER A 235 -5.14 -9.60 9.48
C SER A 235 -6.55 -9.77 10.05
N ILE A 236 -6.88 -10.99 10.46
CA ILE A 236 -8.17 -11.38 11.04
C ILE A 236 -7.94 -11.78 12.49
N TRP A 237 -8.77 -11.25 13.40
CA TRP A 237 -8.61 -11.35 14.85
C TRP A 237 -9.88 -11.85 15.51
N GLU A 238 -9.75 -12.75 16.47
CA GLU A 238 -10.85 -13.25 17.32
C GLU A 238 -10.41 -13.09 18.78
N GLU A 239 -11.14 -12.28 19.56
CA GLU A 239 -10.80 -11.98 20.96
C GLU A 239 -9.35 -11.52 21.16
N ASN A 240 -8.89 -10.53 20.36
CA ASN A 240 -7.51 -10.02 20.34
C ASN A 240 -6.44 -11.05 19.94
N ARG A 241 -6.81 -12.26 19.52
CA ARG A 241 -5.89 -13.29 19.04
C ARG A 241 -5.86 -13.38 17.53
N LEU A 242 -4.66 -13.42 16.96
CA LEU A 242 -4.46 -13.54 15.53
C LEU A 242 -5.00 -14.88 15.00
N VAL A 243 -6.00 -14.82 14.13
CA VAL A 243 -6.52 -15.99 13.41
C VAL A 243 -5.68 -16.23 12.16
N HIS A 244 -5.58 -15.21 11.29
CA HIS A 244 -4.93 -15.31 9.99
C HIS A 244 -4.38 -13.95 9.56
N GLN A 245 -3.34 -13.98 8.71
CA GLN A 245 -2.85 -12.80 8.01
C GLN A 245 -2.40 -13.15 6.59
N CYS A 246 -2.55 -12.22 5.67
CA CYS A 246 -2.06 -12.36 4.29
C CYS A 246 -1.84 -10.98 3.67
N SER A 247 -1.06 -10.91 2.59
CA SER A 247 -0.86 -9.69 1.81
C SER A 247 -1.18 -9.99 0.37
N VAL A 248 -1.96 -9.12 -0.28
CA VAL A 248 -2.41 -9.29 -1.66
C VAL A 248 -1.96 -8.10 -2.50
N GLN A 249 -1.57 -8.33 -3.76
CA GLN A 249 -1.10 -7.24 -4.64
C GLN A 249 -2.25 -6.48 -5.29
N LEU A 250 -3.20 -5.99 -4.49
CA LEU A 250 -4.32 -5.16 -4.91
C LEU A 250 -4.35 -3.93 -4.01
N ALA A 251 -4.09 -2.74 -4.56
CA ALA A 251 -3.93 -1.53 -3.76
C ALA A 251 -4.18 -0.25 -4.57
N GLY A 252 -3.81 0.93 -4.06
CA GLY A 252 -4.09 2.22 -4.70
C GLY A 252 -3.73 2.32 -6.20
N ARG A 253 -2.64 1.67 -6.64
CA ARG A 253 -2.26 1.59 -8.06
C ARG A 253 -3.33 0.90 -8.90
N ASP A 254 -3.82 -0.26 -8.45
CA ASP A 254 -4.85 -1.06 -9.15
C ASP A 254 -6.26 -0.50 -8.92
N LEU A 255 -6.51 0.15 -7.80
CA LEU A 255 -7.84 0.66 -7.44
C LEU A 255 -8.10 2.07 -7.97
N PHE A 256 -7.07 2.82 -8.36
CA PHE A 256 -7.23 4.23 -8.73
C PHE A 256 -6.26 4.70 -9.83
N SER A 257 -4.95 4.67 -9.57
CA SER A 257 -3.96 5.31 -10.45
C SER A 257 -4.00 4.75 -11.87
N GLN A 258 -4.14 3.42 -12.03
CA GLN A 258 -4.17 2.80 -13.35
C GLN A 258 -5.30 3.34 -14.23
N PHE A 259 -6.47 3.64 -13.64
CA PHE A 259 -7.60 4.15 -14.40
C PHE A 259 -7.30 5.55 -14.92
N LEU A 260 -6.81 6.44 -14.05
CA LEU A 260 -6.41 7.78 -14.47
C LEU A 260 -5.29 7.76 -15.52
N GLY A 261 -4.36 6.80 -15.43
CA GLY A 261 -3.32 6.59 -16.43
C GLY A 261 -3.86 6.16 -17.79
N LEU A 262 -4.94 5.37 -17.83
CA LEU A 262 -5.64 4.99 -19.06
C LEU A 262 -6.45 6.15 -19.67
N ASN A 263 -6.91 7.10 -18.86
CA ASN A 263 -7.70 8.25 -19.30
C ASN A 263 -7.11 9.60 -18.84
N LEU A 264 -5.96 9.96 -19.40
CA LEU A 264 -5.29 11.23 -19.13
C LEU A 264 -6.14 12.48 -19.47
N LYS A 265 -7.05 12.37 -20.44
CA LYS A 265 -8.00 13.45 -20.78
C LYS A 265 -8.98 13.70 -19.64
N PHE A 266 -9.47 12.66 -18.97
CA PHE A 266 -10.30 12.83 -17.80
C PHE A 266 -9.54 13.40 -16.62
N MET A 267 -8.33 12.86 -16.38
CA MET A 267 -7.43 13.36 -15.35
C MET A 267 -7.21 14.87 -15.51
N SER A 268 -6.94 15.36 -16.73
CA SER A 268 -6.75 16.80 -16.94
C SER A 268 -7.97 17.65 -16.61
N LYS A 269 -9.19 17.14 -16.87
CA LYS A 269 -10.45 17.78 -16.48
C LYS A 269 -10.60 17.82 -14.96
N ILE A 270 -10.41 16.69 -14.27
CA ILE A 270 -10.52 16.60 -12.81
C ILE A 270 -9.51 17.50 -12.11
N LEU A 271 -8.26 17.45 -12.56
CA LEU A 271 -7.15 18.15 -11.91
C LEU A 271 -7.11 19.65 -12.26
N SER A 272 -7.90 20.12 -13.23
CA SER A 272 -8.17 21.56 -13.51
C SER A 272 -6.93 22.48 -13.53
N GLU A 273 -5.78 21.99 -14.00
CA GLU A 273 -4.52 22.75 -13.90
C GLU A 273 -3.67 22.78 -15.20
N GLY A 274 -4.20 22.31 -16.34
CA GLY A 274 -3.53 22.48 -17.64
C GLY A 274 -2.18 21.76 -17.82
N LYS A 275 -1.66 21.07 -16.79
CA LYS A 275 -0.37 20.37 -16.76
C LYS A 275 -0.42 18.93 -17.27
N VAL A 276 -1.23 18.66 -18.30
CA VAL A 276 -1.37 17.31 -18.88
C VAL A 276 -0.05 16.78 -19.45
N SER A 277 0.80 17.69 -19.92
CA SER A 277 2.14 17.39 -20.44
C SER A 277 3.10 16.81 -19.38
N GLU A 278 2.83 17.00 -18.09
CA GLU A 278 3.63 16.42 -16.99
C GLU A 278 3.27 14.94 -16.74
N PHE A 279 2.14 14.48 -17.27
CA PHE A 279 1.64 13.10 -17.13
C PHE A 279 1.76 12.29 -18.43
N SER A 280 1.82 12.94 -19.60
CA SER A 280 1.92 12.27 -20.90
C SER A 280 3.31 11.68 -21.18
N GLY A 281 3.38 10.41 -21.62
CA GLY A 281 4.64 9.73 -21.96
C GLY A 281 5.49 9.27 -20.76
N SER A 282 4.93 9.32 -19.54
CA SER A 282 5.60 8.85 -18.33
C SER A 282 5.57 7.31 -18.24
N LYS A 283 6.66 6.71 -17.74
CA LYS A 283 6.64 5.32 -17.26
C LYS A 283 5.76 5.26 -16.00
N ASP A 284 5.07 4.14 -15.77
CA ASP A 284 4.08 3.91 -14.71
C ASP A 284 4.46 4.53 -13.34
N GLY A 285 5.71 4.40 -12.88
CA GLY A 285 6.17 4.92 -11.59
C GLY A 285 6.18 6.45 -11.41
N LEU A 286 6.43 7.21 -12.48
CA LEU A 286 6.44 8.68 -12.43
C LEU A 286 5.03 9.26 -12.44
N PHE A 287 4.14 8.64 -13.20
CA PHE A 287 2.72 8.96 -13.17
C PHE A 287 2.17 8.81 -11.76
N ASP A 288 2.42 7.65 -11.14
CA ASP A 288 2.00 7.35 -9.77
C ASP A 288 2.57 8.37 -8.78
N LEU A 289 3.85 8.74 -8.92
CA LEU A 289 4.47 9.74 -8.06
C LEU A 289 3.74 11.10 -8.15
N ASN A 290 3.58 11.62 -9.37
CA ASN A 290 2.94 12.93 -9.60
C ASN A 290 1.51 12.95 -9.08
N LEU A 291 0.75 11.88 -9.33
CA LEU A 291 -0.61 11.74 -8.83
C LEU A 291 -0.64 11.71 -7.29
N ASN A 292 0.24 10.93 -6.66
CA ASN A 292 0.31 10.85 -5.19
C ASN A 292 0.68 12.19 -4.55
N ILE A 293 1.59 12.97 -5.14
CA ILE A 293 1.95 14.32 -4.66
C ILE A 293 0.75 15.25 -4.78
N TRP A 294 0.02 15.18 -5.90
CA TRP A 294 -1.17 16.00 -6.11
C TRP A 294 -2.26 15.63 -5.11
N LEU A 295 -2.54 14.33 -4.92
CA LEU A 295 -3.52 13.85 -3.95
C LEU A 295 -3.19 14.30 -2.54
N ARG A 296 -1.92 14.20 -2.13
CA ARG A 296 -1.46 14.68 -0.82
C ARG A 296 -1.67 16.19 -0.63
N SER A 297 -1.55 16.99 -1.70
CA SER A 297 -1.62 18.46 -1.60
C SER A 297 -3.04 19.00 -1.81
N ASN A 298 -3.83 18.36 -2.67
CA ASN A 298 -5.08 18.88 -3.20
C ASN A 298 -6.27 17.92 -3.04
N GLY A 299 -6.05 16.65 -2.68
CA GLY A 299 -7.08 15.61 -2.66
C GLY A 299 -8.24 15.97 -1.72
N ASP A 300 -7.95 16.34 -0.47
CA ASP A 300 -8.97 16.73 0.51
C ASP A 300 -9.76 17.96 0.06
N TYR A 301 -9.07 18.97 -0.48
CA TYR A 301 -9.72 20.16 -1.01
C TYR A 301 -10.63 19.80 -2.19
N TRP A 302 -10.15 18.96 -3.11
CA TRP A 302 -10.90 18.53 -4.27
C TRP A 302 -12.14 17.73 -3.86
N LEU A 303 -12.01 16.76 -2.95
CA LEU A 303 -13.11 15.95 -2.44
C LEU A 303 -14.20 16.83 -1.81
N ARG A 304 -13.81 17.80 -0.97
CA ARG A 304 -14.76 18.69 -0.28
C ARG A 304 -15.45 19.70 -1.19
N ASN A 305 -14.76 20.21 -2.22
CA ASN A 305 -15.22 21.37 -2.99
C ASN A 305 -15.60 21.06 -4.44
N LYS A 306 -15.18 19.92 -4.99
CA LYS A 306 -15.32 19.59 -6.42
C LYS A 306 -16.03 18.27 -6.67
N ARG A 307 -15.98 17.29 -5.78
CA ARG A 307 -16.60 15.97 -5.98
C ARG A 307 -18.09 16.07 -6.33
N ASN A 308 -18.87 16.80 -5.54
CA ASN A 308 -20.33 16.89 -5.74
C ASN A 308 -20.70 17.54 -7.09
N LEU A 309 -19.83 18.42 -7.62
CA LEU A 309 -20.03 19.01 -8.95
C LEU A 309 -19.86 17.99 -10.08
N MET A 310 -19.28 16.83 -9.79
CA MET A 310 -19.02 15.74 -10.73
C MET A 310 -20.00 14.58 -10.55
N GLU A 311 -20.92 14.64 -9.59
CA GLU A 311 -21.79 13.51 -9.23
C GLU A 311 -22.65 13.04 -10.40
N GLU A 312 -23.20 13.97 -11.17
CA GLU A 312 -23.99 13.67 -12.38
C GLU A 312 -23.11 13.37 -13.61
N ASN A 313 -21.78 13.51 -13.52
CA ASN A 313 -20.88 13.31 -14.65
C ASN A 313 -20.72 11.80 -14.94
N PRO A 314 -21.14 11.28 -16.11
CA PRO A 314 -21.08 9.85 -16.38
C PRO A 314 -19.66 9.29 -16.54
N GLU A 315 -18.69 10.12 -16.92
CA GLU A 315 -17.27 9.75 -16.98
C GLU A 315 -16.72 9.55 -15.55
N PHE A 316 -17.07 10.45 -14.61
CA PHE A 316 -16.72 10.32 -13.19
C PHE A 316 -17.41 9.13 -12.51
N GLN A 317 -18.71 8.93 -12.74
CA GLN A 317 -19.43 7.76 -12.26
C GLN A 317 -18.82 6.45 -12.76
N GLY A 318 -18.26 6.45 -13.97
CA GLY A 318 -17.46 5.34 -14.47
C GLY A 318 -16.22 5.04 -13.61
N LEU A 319 -15.48 6.07 -13.18
CA LEU A 319 -14.34 5.92 -12.27
C LEU A 319 -14.77 5.43 -10.89
N ILE A 320 -15.82 6.03 -10.30
CA ILE A 320 -16.35 5.63 -8.99
C ILE A 320 -16.75 4.15 -8.99
N LYS A 321 -17.43 3.68 -10.04
CA LYS A 321 -17.77 2.27 -10.22
C LYS A 321 -16.54 1.36 -10.28
N LEU A 322 -15.47 1.75 -10.96
CA LEU A 322 -14.23 0.96 -11.03
C LEU A 322 -13.56 0.83 -9.66
N ILE A 323 -13.47 1.93 -8.90
CA ILE A 323 -12.95 1.95 -7.53
C ILE A 323 -13.83 1.04 -6.65
N ALA A 324 -15.16 1.15 -6.79
CA ALA A 324 -16.13 0.38 -6.01
C ALA A 324 -15.99 -1.12 -6.27
N ILE A 325 -15.90 -1.56 -7.54
CA ILE A 325 -15.68 -2.98 -7.89
C ILE A 325 -14.39 -3.50 -7.27
N GLY A 326 -13.31 -2.72 -7.31
CA GLY A 326 -12.03 -3.15 -6.75
C GLY A 326 -12.05 -3.29 -5.21
N MET A 327 -12.62 -2.29 -4.51
CA MET A 327 -12.74 -2.33 -3.04
C MET A 327 -13.74 -3.41 -2.59
N ALA A 328 -14.89 -3.51 -3.25
CA ALA A 328 -15.88 -4.56 -3.01
C ALA A 328 -15.31 -5.96 -3.25
N GLY A 329 -14.48 -6.14 -4.28
CA GLY A 329 -13.81 -7.39 -4.57
C GLY A 329 -12.81 -7.79 -3.47
N LEU A 330 -12.09 -6.83 -2.88
CA LEU A 330 -11.24 -7.08 -1.71
C LEU A 330 -12.06 -7.57 -0.51
N TYR A 331 -13.22 -6.95 -0.24
CA TYR A 331 -14.12 -7.38 0.83
C TYR A 331 -14.75 -8.75 0.56
N TYR A 332 -15.12 -9.03 -0.68
CA TYR A 332 -15.61 -10.36 -1.07
C TYR A 332 -14.52 -11.43 -0.85
N TYR A 333 -13.26 -11.13 -1.19
CA TYR A 333 -12.13 -12.02 -0.93
C TYR A 333 -11.94 -12.26 0.57
N ILE A 334 -12.03 -11.23 1.42
CA ILE A 334 -12.01 -11.38 2.88
C ILE A 334 -13.16 -12.28 3.35
N GLY A 335 -14.36 -12.15 2.77
CA GLY A 335 -15.46 -13.08 3.01
C GLY A 335 -15.06 -14.54 2.73
N ILE A 336 -14.39 -14.80 1.60
CA ILE A 336 -13.86 -16.14 1.27
C ILE A 336 -12.86 -16.60 2.36
N LEU A 337 -11.98 -15.72 2.84
CA LEU A 337 -11.05 -16.06 3.93
C LEU A 337 -11.82 -16.50 5.18
N LEU A 338 -12.82 -15.73 5.61
CA LEU A 338 -13.63 -16.04 6.79
C LEU A 338 -14.31 -17.40 6.67
N LYS A 339 -14.89 -17.69 5.50
CA LYS A 339 -15.52 -19.00 5.23
C LYS A 339 -14.53 -20.15 5.37
N VAL A 340 -13.38 -20.06 4.71
CA VAL A 340 -12.37 -21.14 4.74
C VAL A 340 -11.79 -21.29 6.14
N LEU A 341 -11.53 -20.20 6.86
CA LEU A 341 -11.04 -20.26 8.24
C LEU A 341 -12.06 -20.87 9.20
N TYR A 342 -13.36 -20.65 8.97
CA TYR A 342 -14.44 -21.31 9.71
C TYR A 342 -14.52 -22.81 9.38
N GLU A 343 -14.45 -23.17 8.10
CA GLU A 343 -14.40 -24.57 7.66
C GLU A 343 -13.16 -25.32 8.19
N GLU A 344 -12.04 -24.63 8.36
CA GLU A 344 -10.82 -25.15 9.01
C GLU A 344 -10.89 -25.20 10.55
N GLY A 345 -11.94 -24.66 11.18
CA GLY A 345 -12.06 -24.55 12.63
C GLY A 345 -11.09 -23.57 13.30
N LYS A 346 -10.52 -22.64 12.54
CA LYS A 346 -9.61 -21.58 13.05
C LYS A 346 -10.35 -20.30 13.45
N TYR A 347 -11.47 -20.04 12.79
CA TYR A 347 -12.40 -18.96 13.13
C TYR A 347 -13.69 -19.61 13.64
N ASN A 348 -14.11 -19.28 14.87
CA ASN A 348 -15.17 -20.04 15.53
C ASN A 348 -16.56 -19.45 15.30
N ARG A 349 -16.63 -18.18 14.90
CA ARG A 349 -17.90 -17.49 14.65
C ARG A 349 -18.34 -17.66 13.20
N LYS A 350 -19.64 -17.90 13.00
CA LYS A 350 -20.24 -17.94 11.67
C LYS A 350 -20.82 -16.56 11.31
N GLU A 351 -20.02 -15.52 11.52
CA GLU A 351 -20.39 -14.11 11.41
C GLU A 351 -19.30 -13.36 10.63
N ILE A 352 -19.72 -12.35 9.85
CA ILE A 352 -18.77 -11.42 9.23
C ILE A 352 -18.13 -10.50 10.29
N THR A 353 -17.05 -9.81 9.92
CA THR A 353 -16.27 -9.00 10.87
C THR A 353 -16.44 -7.51 10.60
N PRO A 354 -16.53 -6.63 11.62
CA PRO A 354 -16.17 -5.24 11.46
C PRO A 354 -14.76 -5.09 10.88
N VAL A 355 -14.55 -4.01 10.12
CA VAL A 355 -13.29 -3.79 9.41
C VAL A 355 -12.65 -2.48 9.86
N TYR A 356 -11.38 -2.54 10.27
CA TYR A 356 -10.54 -1.35 10.48
C TYR A 356 -9.58 -1.23 9.31
N ILE A 357 -9.62 -0.10 8.61
CA ILE A 357 -8.87 0.12 7.38
C ILE A 357 -7.98 1.35 7.50
N GLY A 358 -6.71 1.20 7.12
CA GLY A 358 -5.71 2.26 7.13
C GLY A 358 -4.81 2.22 5.91
N GLY A 359 -3.71 2.95 5.97
CA GLY A 359 -2.81 3.14 4.83
C GLY A 359 -3.26 4.24 3.88
N ASN A 360 -2.39 4.63 2.94
CA ASN A 360 -2.68 5.75 2.05
C ASN A 360 -3.84 5.45 1.07
N GLY A 361 -3.98 4.20 0.64
CA GLY A 361 -5.03 3.77 -0.29
C GLY A 361 -6.42 3.66 0.35
N SER A 362 -6.52 3.62 1.69
CA SER A 362 -7.81 3.65 2.38
C SER A 362 -8.59 4.94 2.13
N GLN A 363 -7.90 6.03 1.78
CA GLN A 363 -8.51 7.31 1.41
C GLN A 363 -9.44 7.21 0.20
N LEU A 364 -9.36 6.15 -0.62
CA LEU A 364 -10.31 5.88 -1.69
C LEU A 364 -11.75 5.69 -1.20
N LEU A 365 -11.95 5.34 0.08
CA LEU A 365 -13.29 5.33 0.67
C LEU A 365 -13.94 6.71 0.66
N ASN A 366 -13.16 7.79 0.83
CA ASN A 366 -13.68 9.16 0.72
C ASN A 366 -14.13 9.50 -0.72
N TRP A 367 -13.58 8.83 -1.73
CA TRP A 367 -14.02 9.01 -3.12
C TRP A 367 -15.36 8.32 -3.37
N LEU A 368 -15.53 7.12 -2.79
CA LEU A 368 -16.78 6.34 -2.89
C LEU A 368 -17.93 6.97 -2.09
N ALA A 369 -17.64 7.57 -0.95
CA ALA A 369 -18.65 8.21 -0.11
C ALA A 369 -19.23 9.48 -0.76
N GLU A 370 -20.56 9.58 -0.76
CA GLU A 370 -21.25 10.82 -1.11
C GLU A 370 -20.75 12.00 -0.27
N GLY A 371 -20.71 13.19 -0.86
CA GLY A 371 -20.13 14.36 -0.19
C GLY A 371 -18.60 14.36 -0.04
N GLY A 372 -17.90 13.30 -0.44
CA GLY A 372 -16.43 13.26 -0.47
C GLY A 372 -15.78 13.00 0.89
N ARG A 373 -16.55 12.50 1.87
CA ARG A 373 -16.06 12.13 3.19
C ARG A 373 -16.72 10.84 3.64
N PHE A 374 -15.90 9.83 3.84
CA PHE A 374 -16.36 8.56 4.37
C PHE A 374 -16.56 8.62 5.88
N ASP A 375 -17.67 8.04 6.32
CA ASP A 375 -17.96 7.74 7.71
C ASP A 375 -18.79 6.45 7.81
N ARG A 376 -19.16 6.04 9.03
CA ARG A 376 -19.93 4.81 9.27
C ARG A 376 -21.35 4.80 8.67
N HIS A 377 -21.87 5.95 8.27
CA HIS A 377 -23.22 6.11 7.70
C HIS A 377 -23.18 6.22 6.17
N SER A 378 -21.99 6.28 5.56
CA SER A 378 -21.84 6.27 4.11
C SER A 378 -22.43 4.97 3.53
N GLU A 379 -23.27 5.08 2.49
CA GLU A 379 -23.97 3.95 1.85
C GLU A 379 -23.02 2.84 1.39
N VAL A 380 -21.81 3.20 0.98
CA VAL A 380 -20.78 2.24 0.59
C VAL A 380 -20.45 1.23 1.70
N ASN A 381 -20.67 1.56 2.99
CA ASN A 381 -20.54 0.56 4.07
C ASN A 381 -21.49 -0.62 3.90
N LEU A 382 -22.75 -0.36 3.51
CA LEU A 382 -23.74 -1.41 3.29
C LEU A 382 -23.28 -2.36 2.18
N LEU A 383 -22.73 -1.79 1.11
CA LEU A 383 -22.14 -2.57 0.02
C LEU A 383 -20.95 -3.40 0.51
N LEU A 384 -20.03 -2.81 1.28
CA LEU A 384 -18.84 -3.51 1.79
C LEU A 384 -19.20 -4.65 2.75
N SER A 385 -20.13 -4.44 3.68
CA SER A 385 -20.68 -5.48 4.55
C SER A 385 -21.33 -6.60 3.74
N ARG A 386 -22.17 -6.24 2.76
CA ARG A 386 -22.83 -7.20 1.87
C ARG A 386 -21.82 -8.05 1.11
N MET A 387 -20.68 -7.50 0.68
CA MET A 387 -19.65 -8.27 0.00
C MET A 387 -18.93 -9.26 0.92
N LEU A 388 -18.67 -8.90 2.19
CA LEU A 388 -18.17 -9.86 3.18
C LEU A 388 -19.16 -11.01 3.38
N SER A 389 -20.45 -10.71 3.50
CA SER A 389 -21.51 -11.71 3.65
C SER A 389 -21.59 -12.62 2.43
N LYS A 390 -21.60 -12.07 1.21
CA LYS A 390 -21.71 -12.87 -0.01
C LYS A 390 -20.48 -13.75 -0.27
N GLY A 391 -19.28 -13.24 0.03
CA GLY A 391 -18.03 -13.98 -0.06
C GLY A 391 -17.93 -15.11 0.95
N SER A 392 -18.40 -14.87 2.18
CA SER A 392 -18.36 -15.87 3.26
C SER A 392 -19.52 -16.88 3.22
N GLY A 393 -20.67 -16.46 2.68
CA GLY A 393 -21.93 -17.17 2.85
C GLY A 393 -22.51 -17.06 4.27
N PHE A 394 -22.01 -16.14 5.10
CA PHE A 394 -22.58 -15.82 6.40
C PHE A 394 -23.69 -14.78 6.27
N GLU A 395 -24.48 -14.62 7.33
CA GLU A 395 -25.50 -13.59 7.38
C GLU A 395 -24.87 -12.19 7.29
N ASP A 396 -25.57 -11.26 6.64
CA ASP A 396 -25.15 -9.86 6.57
C ASP A 396 -25.60 -9.17 7.86
N THR A 397 -24.66 -8.93 8.77
CA THR A 397 -24.89 -8.24 10.04
C THR A 397 -24.64 -6.73 9.94
N GLU A 398 -24.54 -6.18 8.73
CA GLU A 398 -24.32 -4.75 8.46
C GLU A 398 -23.07 -4.19 9.16
N GLU A 399 -21.99 -4.96 9.13
CA GLU A 399 -20.76 -4.63 9.81
C GLU A 399 -20.14 -3.33 9.28
N VAL A 400 -19.66 -2.52 10.23
CA VAL A 400 -19.14 -1.19 9.93
C VAL A 400 -17.68 -1.27 9.53
N THR A 401 -17.33 -0.55 8.45
CA THR A 401 -15.94 -0.23 8.14
C THR A 401 -15.54 1.08 8.81
N ARG A 402 -14.44 1.07 9.56
CA ARG A 402 -13.88 2.27 10.21
C ARG A 402 -12.55 2.63 9.57
N LEU A 403 -12.50 3.86 9.06
CA LEU A 403 -11.28 4.45 8.52
C LEU A 403 -10.43 5.01 9.68
N THR A 404 -9.12 4.73 9.62
CA THR A 404 -8.08 5.37 10.43
C THR A 404 -8.24 6.88 10.56
N ASN A 405 -7.84 7.44 11.71
CA ASN A 405 -7.77 8.89 11.88
C ASN A 405 -6.49 9.50 11.27
N ASN A 406 -5.47 8.68 11.01
CA ASN A 406 -4.17 9.14 10.54
C ASN A 406 -3.65 8.28 9.38
N PRO A 407 -4.20 8.43 8.15
CA PRO A 407 -3.79 7.64 7.01
C PRO A 407 -2.27 7.64 6.80
N LYS A 408 -1.70 6.44 6.65
CA LYS A 408 -0.26 6.15 6.44
C LYS A 408 0.60 6.27 7.70
N HIS A 409 0.06 6.57 8.87
CA HIS A 409 0.80 6.58 10.15
C HIS A 409 0.81 5.24 10.88
N GLU A 410 -0.10 4.35 10.53
CA GLU A 410 -0.51 3.22 11.34
C GLU A 410 0.62 2.21 11.55
N VAL A 411 1.24 1.75 10.45
CA VAL A 411 2.31 0.75 10.50
C VAL A 411 3.53 1.28 11.25
N ALA A 412 4.03 2.47 10.89
CA ALA A 412 5.19 3.07 11.55
C ALA A 412 4.94 3.28 13.05
N CYS A 413 3.76 3.79 13.41
CA CYS A 413 3.36 3.99 14.80
C CYS A 413 3.28 2.65 15.54
N GLY A 414 2.56 1.67 14.98
CA GLY A 414 2.42 0.34 15.55
C GLY A 414 3.77 -0.30 15.85
N LEU A 415 4.76 -0.18 14.95
CA LEU A 415 6.13 -0.72 15.13
C LEU A 415 6.85 -0.21 16.39
N VAL A 416 6.50 0.96 16.92
CA VAL A 416 7.17 1.54 18.10
C VAL A 416 6.36 1.42 19.40
N LEU A 417 5.23 0.73 19.36
CA LEU A 417 4.43 0.44 20.55
C LEU A 417 5.03 -0.76 21.30
N ASN A 418 5.29 -0.61 22.59
CA ASN A 418 6.01 -1.60 23.40
C ASN A 418 5.11 -2.56 24.17
N GLU A 419 3.85 -2.19 24.37
CA GLU A 419 2.86 -3.00 25.09
C GLU A 419 1.72 -3.31 24.13
N SER A 420 1.18 -4.53 24.21
CA SER A 420 0.03 -4.92 23.40
C SER A 420 -0.86 -5.88 24.15
N LYS A 421 -2.17 -5.71 23.98
CA LYS A 421 -3.19 -6.69 24.36
C LYS A 421 -3.39 -7.80 23.31
N LEU A 422 -2.71 -7.73 22.18
CA LEU A 422 -2.87 -8.67 21.07
C LEU A 422 -2.04 -9.94 21.27
N GLU A 423 -2.67 -11.09 21.03
CA GLU A 423 -2.02 -12.40 21.07
C GLU A 423 -1.65 -12.89 19.67
N GLY A 424 -0.50 -13.53 19.54
CA GLY A 424 -0.03 -14.11 18.28
C GLY A 424 0.80 -13.17 17.40
N LEU A 425 1.19 -11.99 17.90
CA LEU A 425 2.13 -11.08 17.23
C LEU A 425 3.48 -11.77 16.94
N THR A 426 3.92 -12.65 17.83
CA THR A 426 5.16 -13.42 17.72
C THR A 426 4.97 -14.83 17.13
N ARG A 427 3.84 -15.07 16.44
CA ARG A 427 3.56 -16.36 15.79
C ARG A 427 4.55 -16.62 14.65
N LYS A 428 5.33 -17.71 14.76
CA LYS A 428 6.31 -18.13 13.75
C LYS A 428 5.71 -18.89 12.56
N VAL A 429 4.54 -19.48 12.73
CA VAL A 429 3.87 -20.25 11.66
C VAL A 429 3.42 -19.29 10.56
N LYS A 430 3.89 -19.52 9.34
CA LYS A 430 3.51 -18.73 8.18
C LYS A 430 2.06 -19.04 7.80
N ASP A 431 1.28 -17.98 7.63
CA ASP A 431 -0.02 -18.05 7.01
C ASP A 431 0.11 -18.05 5.49
N LEU A 432 -0.19 -19.19 4.88
CA LEU A 432 -0.31 -19.26 3.43
C LEU A 432 -1.63 -18.60 2.98
N PRO A 433 -1.61 -17.76 1.92
CA PRO A 433 -2.82 -17.15 1.38
C PRO A 433 -3.81 -18.22 0.92
N ILE A 434 -5.11 -17.92 0.98
CA ILE A 434 -6.15 -18.79 0.41
C ILE A 434 -6.40 -18.39 -1.04
N ALA A 435 -6.53 -19.35 -1.95
CA ALA A 435 -6.51 -19.07 -3.39
C ALA A 435 -7.68 -18.22 -3.88
N GLY A 436 -8.90 -18.50 -3.39
CA GLY A 436 -10.13 -17.81 -3.76
C GLY A 436 -10.67 -18.12 -5.16
N GLU A 437 -9.88 -18.75 -6.03
CA GLU A 437 -10.33 -19.39 -7.27
C GLU A 437 -9.60 -20.72 -7.44
N ALA A 438 -10.23 -21.67 -8.14
CA ALA A 438 -9.58 -22.94 -8.47
C ALA A 438 -8.45 -22.69 -9.49
N TYR A 439 -7.35 -23.40 -9.33
CA TYR A 439 -6.15 -23.21 -10.13
C TYR A 439 -5.44 -24.53 -10.40
N GLU A 440 -4.48 -24.51 -11.32
CA GLU A 440 -3.62 -25.65 -11.64
C GLU A 440 -2.16 -25.23 -11.56
N VAL A 441 -1.33 -26.06 -10.91
CA VAL A 441 0.14 -25.94 -10.91
C VAL A 441 0.70 -27.19 -11.54
N ASN A 442 1.53 -27.06 -12.58
CA ASN A 442 2.17 -28.19 -13.27
C ASN A 442 1.17 -29.30 -13.67
N GLY A 443 -0.06 -28.90 -14.06
CA GLY A 443 -1.15 -29.81 -14.44
C GLY A 443 -1.95 -30.43 -13.28
N ILE A 444 -1.62 -30.11 -12.02
CA ILE A 444 -2.35 -30.60 -10.84
C ILE A 444 -3.45 -29.59 -10.47
N PRO A 445 -4.74 -29.98 -10.53
CA PRO A 445 -5.84 -29.10 -10.15
C PRO A 445 -5.98 -28.97 -8.64
N ILE A 446 -6.23 -27.75 -8.18
CA ILE A 446 -6.31 -27.35 -6.78
C ILE A 446 -7.58 -26.52 -6.55
N SER A 447 -8.27 -26.79 -5.44
CA SER A 447 -9.54 -26.12 -5.08
C SER A 447 -9.33 -24.66 -4.67
N TYR A 448 -10.35 -23.83 -4.91
CA TYR A 448 -10.38 -22.41 -4.52
C TYR A 448 -10.20 -22.17 -3.01
N SER A 449 -10.62 -23.12 -2.18
CA SER A 449 -10.50 -23.06 -0.72
C SER A 449 -9.12 -23.48 -0.21
N SER A 450 -8.24 -23.95 -1.09
CA SER A 450 -6.92 -24.43 -0.70
C SER A 450 -5.99 -23.27 -0.35
N ARG A 451 -5.04 -23.55 0.53
CA ARG A 451 -3.90 -22.67 0.77
C ARG A 451 -2.95 -22.72 -0.42
N LEU A 452 -2.51 -21.55 -0.85
CA LEU A 452 -1.65 -21.37 -1.99
C LEU A 452 -0.20 -21.61 -1.56
N ASP A 453 0.28 -22.82 -1.81
CA ASP A 453 1.66 -23.25 -1.59
C ASP A 453 2.29 -23.72 -2.90
N PHE A 454 3.57 -23.39 -3.09
CA PHE A 454 4.37 -23.87 -4.21
C PHE A 454 5.54 -24.65 -3.61
N GLU A 455 5.45 -25.98 -3.61
CA GLU A 455 6.47 -26.83 -2.96
C GLU A 455 7.82 -26.77 -3.70
N ASP A 456 7.80 -26.69 -5.03
CA ASP A 456 9.00 -26.79 -5.87
C ASP A 456 9.04 -25.72 -6.99
N GLU A 457 9.50 -26.10 -8.18
CA GLU A 457 9.53 -25.26 -9.37
C GLU A 457 8.16 -25.20 -10.03
N VAL A 458 7.72 -23.99 -10.36
CA VAL A 458 6.50 -23.74 -11.11
C VAL A 458 6.86 -23.65 -12.59
N GLU A 459 6.50 -24.67 -13.37
CA GLU A 459 6.67 -24.70 -14.84
C GLU A 459 5.46 -24.08 -15.55
N ASP A 460 4.26 -24.33 -14.99
CA ASP A 460 2.98 -23.90 -15.52
C ASP A 460 2.00 -23.56 -14.38
N PHE A 461 1.32 -22.43 -14.51
CA PHE A 461 0.32 -21.95 -13.55
C PHE A 461 -0.91 -21.45 -14.29
N LYS A 462 -2.08 -22.01 -14.00
CA LYS A 462 -3.33 -21.72 -14.70
C LYS A 462 -4.47 -21.48 -13.75
N VAL A 463 -5.42 -20.65 -14.18
CA VAL A 463 -6.73 -20.47 -13.54
C VAL A 463 -7.78 -20.85 -14.58
N PRO A 464 -8.27 -22.11 -14.60
CA PRO A 464 -9.10 -22.60 -15.70
C PRO A 464 -10.43 -21.86 -15.83
N GLN A 465 -11.01 -21.43 -14.69
CA GLN A 465 -12.31 -20.76 -14.62
C GLN A 465 -12.32 -19.72 -13.51
N LEU A 466 -13.02 -18.61 -13.74
CA LEU A 466 -13.22 -17.50 -12.80
C LEU A 466 -14.60 -17.56 -12.15
N VAL A 467 -14.85 -18.64 -11.40
CA VAL A 467 -16.19 -18.94 -10.86
C VAL A 467 -16.55 -17.99 -9.74
N GLN A 468 -15.66 -17.80 -8.76
CA GLN A 468 -15.91 -16.93 -7.61
C GLN A 468 -15.95 -15.46 -8.01
N LEU A 469 -15.11 -15.02 -8.95
CA LEU A 469 -15.07 -13.67 -9.46
C LEU A 469 -16.33 -13.34 -10.28
N SER A 470 -16.82 -14.29 -11.09
CA SER A 470 -18.08 -14.11 -11.82
C SER A 470 -19.29 -14.05 -10.90
N LYS A 471 -19.29 -14.87 -9.84
CA LYS A 471 -20.29 -14.78 -8.78
C LYS A 471 -20.22 -13.43 -8.06
N PHE A 472 -19.03 -13.00 -7.62
CA PHE A 472 -18.79 -11.70 -7.00
C PHE A 472 -19.39 -10.56 -7.83
N LEU A 473 -19.07 -10.48 -9.13
CA LEU A 473 -19.54 -9.37 -9.96
C LEU A 473 -21.07 -9.36 -10.11
N SER A 474 -21.70 -10.54 -10.06
CA SER A 474 -23.15 -10.67 -10.03
C SER A 474 -23.74 -10.21 -8.70
N ASP A 475 -23.15 -10.66 -7.59
CA ASP A 475 -23.55 -10.27 -6.24
C ASP A 475 -23.38 -8.75 -6.01
N PHE A 476 -22.31 -8.15 -6.55
CA PHE A 476 -22.06 -6.70 -6.52
C PHE A 476 -23.18 -5.92 -7.21
N ASN A 477 -23.51 -6.28 -8.45
CA ASN A 477 -24.56 -5.58 -9.21
C ASN A 477 -25.97 -5.79 -8.62
N LEU A 478 -26.21 -6.94 -7.99
CA LEU A 478 -27.45 -7.21 -7.28
C LEU A 478 -27.53 -6.40 -5.98
N ALA A 479 -26.45 -6.36 -5.20
CA ALA A 479 -26.35 -5.61 -3.95
C ALA A 479 -26.63 -4.12 -4.14
N LEU A 480 -26.05 -3.49 -5.18
CA LEU A 480 -26.33 -2.08 -5.49
C LEU A 480 -27.83 -1.80 -5.67
N LYS A 481 -28.57 -2.75 -6.26
CA LYS A 481 -30.03 -2.62 -6.48
C LYS A 481 -30.84 -2.91 -5.23
N GLU A 482 -30.49 -3.97 -4.50
CA GLU A 482 -31.23 -4.40 -3.30
C GLU A 482 -31.04 -3.44 -2.11
N LEU A 483 -29.86 -2.82 -2.02
CA LEU A 483 -29.53 -1.84 -0.99
C LEU A 483 -29.89 -0.41 -1.38
N GLU A 484 -30.43 -0.20 -2.59
CA GLU A 484 -30.81 1.12 -3.10
C GLU A 484 -29.66 2.14 -3.07
N ILE A 485 -28.43 1.69 -3.38
CA ILE A 485 -27.23 2.56 -3.37
C ILE A 485 -27.33 3.57 -4.53
N GLU A 486 -27.33 4.87 -4.21
CA GLU A 486 -27.50 5.93 -5.22
C GLU A 486 -26.14 6.39 -5.78
N GLY A 487 -25.15 6.57 -4.90
CA GLY A 487 -23.84 7.13 -5.24
C GLY A 487 -22.93 6.24 -6.10
N ILE A 488 -23.31 4.98 -6.33
CA ILE A 488 -22.54 4.01 -7.13
C ILE A 488 -23.47 3.33 -8.14
N GLN A 489 -23.30 3.68 -9.42
CA GLN A 489 -24.13 3.14 -10.48
C GLN A 489 -23.79 1.67 -10.80
N PRO A 490 -24.79 0.80 -11.07
CA PRO A 490 -24.53 -0.56 -11.52
C PRO A 490 -23.93 -0.60 -12.93
N MET A 491 -23.46 -1.78 -13.35
CA MET A 491 -22.98 -1.99 -14.71
C MET A 491 -24.17 -2.13 -15.68
N GLU A 492 -24.42 -1.10 -16.49
CA GLU A 492 -25.49 -1.04 -17.49
C GLU A 492 -25.55 -2.28 -18.41
N SER A 493 -24.41 -2.79 -18.84
CA SER A 493 -24.29 -3.94 -19.76
C SER A 493 -24.24 -5.29 -19.06
N TYR A 494 -24.12 -5.32 -17.72
CA TYR A 494 -24.00 -6.57 -16.98
C TYR A 494 -25.38 -7.13 -16.64
N LYS A 495 -25.76 -8.20 -17.34
CA LYS A 495 -27.00 -8.91 -17.03
C LYS A 495 -26.74 -9.92 -15.92
N VAL A 496 -27.45 -9.76 -14.81
CA VAL A 496 -27.49 -10.73 -13.71
C VAL A 496 -28.30 -11.94 -14.20
N GLY A 497 -27.62 -12.90 -14.82
CA GLY A 497 -28.23 -14.17 -15.21
C GLY A 497 -28.28 -15.14 -14.03
N LYS A 498 -29.30 -16.00 -13.95
CA LYS A 498 -29.17 -17.24 -13.18
C LYS A 498 -28.04 -18.04 -13.83
N VAL A 499 -27.08 -18.48 -13.03
CA VAL A 499 -25.76 -19.06 -13.37
C VAL A 499 -25.79 -20.29 -14.31
N LEU A 500 -26.92 -20.67 -14.91
CA LEU A 500 -27.13 -21.99 -15.53
C LEU A 500 -27.63 -22.04 -16.98
N ASP A 501 -27.98 -20.93 -17.65
CA ASP A 501 -28.41 -21.03 -19.06
C ASP A 501 -27.22 -20.99 -20.03
N ARG A 502 -26.72 -22.19 -20.33
CA ARG A 502 -25.79 -22.47 -21.44
C ARG A 502 -26.48 -22.15 -22.77
N GLY A 503 -26.33 -20.93 -23.29
CA GLY A 503 -26.82 -20.66 -24.65
C GLY A 503 -26.59 -19.26 -25.22
N SER A 504 -26.49 -18.21 -24.41
CA SER A 504 -26.16 -16.86 -24.91
C SER A 504 -25.72 -15.93 -23.77
N ASN A 505 -24.51 -16.14 -23.22
CA ASN A 505 -24.00 -15.22 -22.21
C ASN A 505 -23.60 -13.91 -22.89
N GLN A 506 -24.46 -12.88 -22.84
CA GLN A 506 -24.10 -11.55 -23.34
C GLN A 506 -22.90 -10.92 -22.59
N ASN A 507 -22.50 -11.47 -21.44
CA ASN A 507 -21.26 -11.15 -20.72
C ASN A 507 -20.01 -11.86 -21.29
N ASP A 508 -20.14 -12.68 -22.34
CA ASP A 508 -19.05 -13.50 -22.92
C ASP A 508 -17.86 -12.67 -23.36
N LYS A 509 -18.10 -11.48 -23.93
CA LYS A 509 -17.02 -10.58 -24.34
C LYS A 509 -16.16 -10.18 -23.13
N LEU A 510 -16.79 -9.73 -22.05
CA LEU A 510 -16.11 -9.30 -20.83
C LEU A 510 -15.25 -10.43 -20.25
N TRP A 511 -15.82 -11.62 -20.11
CA TRP A 511 -15.10 -12.76 -19.53
C TRP A 511 -14.01 -13.31 -20.44
N ARG A 512 -14.21 -13.30 -21.77
CA ARG A 512 -13.15 -13.65 -22.72
C ARG A 512 -11.98 -12.66 -22.65
N ASP A 513 -12.27 -11.37 -22.62
CA ASP A 513 -11.24 -10.32 -22.55
C ASP A 513 -10.51 -10.38 -21.19
N THR A 514 -11.24 -10.64 -20.10
CA THR A 514 -10.69 -10.84 -18.75
C THR A 514 -9.77 -12.07 -18.69
N ASN A 515 -10.20 -13.21 -19.22
CA ASN A 515 -9.38 -14.42 -19.28
C ASN A 515 -8.11 -14.23 -20.12
N ARG A 516 -8.19 -13.45 -21.21
CA ARG A 516 -7.02 -13.11 -22.02
C ARG A 516 -6.02 -12.27 -21.22
N GLU A 517 -6.48 -11.23 -20.53
CA GLU A 517 -5.62 -10.40 -19.67
C GLU A 517 -5.01 -11.21 -18.53
N LEU A 518 -5.79 -12.09 -17.89
CA LEU A 518 -5.31 -12.99 -16.84
C LEU A 518 -4.23 -13.93 -17.35
N THR A 519 -4.46 -14.60 -18.48
CA THR A 519 -3.50 -15.53 -19.09
C THR A 519 -2.13 -14.85 -19.33
N ASN A 520 -2.12 -13.60 -19.78
CA ASN A 520 -0.88 -12.84 -19.97
C ASN A 520 -0.10 -12.60 -18.67
N VAL A 521 -0.79 -12.52 -17.54
CA VAL A 521 -0.16 -12.41 -16.21
C VAL A 521 0.36 -13.77 -15.76
N LEU A 522 -0.46 -14.83 -15.87
CA LEU A 522 -0.11 -16.18 -15.41
C LEU A 522 1.12 -16.75 -16.14
N LEU A 523 1.31 -16.44 -17.42
CA LEU A 523 2.48 -16.86 -18.20
C LEU A 523 3.83 -16.41 -17.61
N LYS A 524 3.82 -15.38 -16.76
CA LYS A 524 5.01 -14.83 -16.10
C LYS A 524 5.33 -15.49 -14.76
N ILE A 525 4.41 -16.29 -14.21
CA ILE A 525 4.57 -16.98 -12.92
C ILE A 525 5.26 -18.30 -13.17
N LYS A 526 6.60 -18.29 -13.20
CA LYS A 526 7.44 -19.46 -13.44
C LYS A 526 8.74 -19.41 -12.65
N GLY A 527 9.33 -20.57 -12.41
CA GLY A 527 10.63 -20.75 -11.75
C GLY A 527 10.51 -21.22 -10.31
N LYS A 528 11.60 -21.07 -9.54
CA LYS A 528 11.69 -21.56 -8.16
C LYS A 528 10.69 -20.85 -7.24
N SER A 529 9.89 -21.63 -6.50
CA SER A 529 8.92 -21.14 -5.51
C SER A 529 9.48 -20.10 -4.55
N ASP A 530 10.71 -20.29 -4.07
CA ASP A 530 11.42 -19.36 -3.18
C ASP A 530 11.60 -17.93 -3.71
N ASN A 531 11.45 -17.73 -5.03
CA ASN A 531 11.54 -16.42 -5.69
C ASN A 531 10.17 -15.91 -6.18
N ILE A 532 9.11 -16.71 -6.07
CA ILE A 532 7.78 -16.32 -6.51
C ILE A 532 7.05 -15.66 -5.36
N ARG A 533 6.55 -14.45 -5.59
CA ARG A 533 5.56 -13.84 -4.69
C ARG A 533 4.21 -14.43 -5.00
N VAL A 534 3.72 -15.18 -4.04
CA VAL A 534 2.46 -15.89 -4.14
C VAL A 534 1.29 -14.88 -4.10
N GLU A 535 0.47 -14.84 -5.14
CA GLU A 535 -0.72 -13.99 -5.23
C GLU A 535 -1.97 -14.85 -5.46
N PRO A 536 -3.06 -14.66 -4.68
CA PRO A 536 -4.28 -15.46 -4.83
C PRO A 536 -4.88 -15.39 -6.25
N PRO A 537 -5.22 -16.53 -6.88
CA PRO A 537 -5.98 -16.61 -8.14
C PRO A 537 -7.19 -15.67 -8.23
N PHE A 538 -7.97 -15.50 -7.17
CA PHE A 538 -9.09 -14.56 -7.15
C PHE A 538 -8.62 -13.11 -7.38
N ILE A 539 -7.55 -12.70 -6.70
CA ILE A 539 -7.01 -11.34 -6.79
C ILE A 539 -6.38 -11.10 -8.18
N LEU A 540 -5.67 -12.10 -8.73
CA LEU A 540 -5.16 -12.05 -10.09
C LEU A 540 -6.29 -11.86 -11.11
N GLY A 541 -7.39 -12.61 -10.96
CA GLY A 541 -8.59 -12.48 -11.77
C GLY A 541 -9.25 -11.11 -11.63
N LEU A 542 -9.39 -10.60 -10.40
CA LEU A 542 -9.96 -9.28 -10.13
C LEU A 542 -9.15 -8.15 -10.78
N LYS A 543 -7.82 -8.20 -10.72
CA LYS A 543 -6.95 -7.23 -11.39
C LYS A 543 -7.10 -7.28 -12.91
N ALA A 544 -7.21 -8.47 -13.48
CA ALA A 544 -7.47 -8.63 -14.91
C ALA A 544 -8.83 -8.02 -15.30
N LEU A 545 -9.87 -8.26 -14.51
CA LEU A 545 -11.20 -7.67 -14.71
C LEU A 545 -11.16 -6.14 -14.65
N LEU A 546 -10.54 -5.58 -13.59
CA LEU A 546 -10.41 -4.13 -13.42
C LEU A 546 -9.66 -3.49 -14.60
N ARG A 547 -8.60 -4.13 -15.12
CA ARG A 547 -7.88 -3.66 -16.31
C ARG A 547 -8.76 -3.63 -17.55
N VAL A 548 -9.56 -4.67 -17.78
CA VAL A 548 -10.50 -4.70 -18.92
C VAL A 548 -11.54 -3.58 -18.79
N LEU A 549 -12.19 -3.48 -17.63
CA LEU A 549 -13.20 -2.46 -17.39
C LEU A 549 -12.63 -1.04 -17.46
N GLY A 550 -11.40 -0.83 -16.97
CA GLY A 550 -10.69 0.45 -17.07
C GLY A 550 -10.39 0.85 -18.51
N LYS A 551 -9.98 -0.10 -19.36
CA LYS A 551 -9.78 0.14 -20.80
C LYS A 551 -11.09 0.50 -21.49
N GLU A 552 -12.16 -0.26 -21.24
CA GLU A 552 -13.48 0.00 -21.83
C GLU A 552 -14.03 1.37 -21.39
N TRP A 553 -13.84 1.74 -20.13
CA TRP A 553 -14.19 3.07 -19.62
C TRP A 553 -13.38 4.17 -20.32
N ALA A 554 -12.05 4.04 -20.42
CA ALA A 554 -11.22 5.03 -21.08
C ALA A 554 -11.56 5.19 -22.58
N GLU A 555 -11.76 4.09 -23.31
CA GLU A 555 -12.11 4.10 -24.72
C GLU A 555 -13.45 4.77 -25.01
N LYS A 556 -14.44 4.61 -24.10
CA LYS A 556 -15.77 5.24 -24.23
C LYS A 556 -15.70 6.76 -24.33
N TRP A 557 -14.71 7.39 -23.69
CA TRP A 557 -14.58 8.85 -23.57
C TRP A 557 -13.38 9.45 -24.31
N GLN A 558 -12.61 8.62 -25.03
CA GLN A 558 -11.51 9.10 -25.87
C GLN A 558 -11.96 9.61 -27.25
N LYS A 559 -13.12 9.14 -27.73
CA LYS A 559 -13.81 9.64 -28.94
C LYS A 559 -14.46 10.98 -28.65
#